data_AF-A0A955SDE7-F1
#
_entry.id   AF-A0A955SDE7-F1
#
_cell.length_a   1.000
_cell.length_b   1.000
_cell.length_c   1.000
_cell.angle_alpha   90.00
_cell.angle_beta   90.00
_cell.angle_gamma   90.00
#
_symmetry.space_group_name_H-M   'P 1'
#
loop_
_entity.id
_entity.type
_entity.pdbx_description
1 polymer ?
#
loop_
_entity_poly.entity_id
_entity_poly.type
_entity_poly.pdbx_seq_one_letter_code
_entity_poly.pdbx_strand_id
1 'polypeptide(L)'
;MNTFQIGDRIIGSGQPAYIIAEIGLNHNGQLHLAKAMVDIAKQAGADAVKFQKRSLKDLYQKKILDDPKQGEKGVQYILPFIREFELSDSDFCDISDYCRSQEITFMCTTWDRPSSDFLSAIGVPAFKVASADLTNFDLLEYLIQKGRPILLSTGMSTESEIESTYNFMKESGVPFALLHCNSTYPAPFRNINLRYLQTLQEKYDVPIGYSGHEKGISVSVVAASMGASIIERHLTMDRTLRGPDHASSLEPQGFSRMVRDIRNVEEAMGQPKKWMTRGEMMNRTVLGKSLVATQDIPKGTSLTRTMMTAKSPGKGISPQRIPDLVGKMAVRDIKADEEFNERDLGAAETQRQKSLPEGFKWGVIVRFGDMDTIVHPDLASVEFHLSDRDLQGGLPEDFGTYPQEVVLHMPEYWGNILLDGCTTHPETLSTTREVWQKLADLGRKIKPHFEGNKDKPVKLVIHGGGWSQVMPLDFDKRWTLYERLVDSLGQIDQTDVEVLVENMPPLPWFFSEEWFSNLFMDADLIERFVEDTGYGTVFDTSHAALYCNYAGIDQTEYMERLIPTVRYLHVSDGLGVDGEGLQIGEGTIDFKPLGKHAKEKDLIVATEIWQGHKYGGEGFYTAIERLAEIWK
;
A
#
# COMPACT_ATOMS: atom_id res chain seq x y z
N MET A 1 -5.56 -23.55 -8.27
CA MET A 1 -6.97 -23.19 -8.00
C MET A 1 -7.53 -22.51 -9.22
N ASN A 2 -8.68 -22.96 -9.69
CA ASN A 2 -9.34 -22.36 -10.84
C ASN A 2 -9.74 -20.90 -10.54
N THR A 3 -9.48 -20.03 -11.50
CA THR A 3 -9.97 -18.64 -11.52
C THR A 3 -10.85 -18.46 -12.75
N PHE A 4 -11.77 -17.49 -12.70
CA PHE A 4 -12.54 -17.08 -13.87
C PHE A 4 -12.88 -15.59 -13.79
N GLN A 5 -13.34 -15.03 -14.90
CA GLN A 5 -13.62 -13.61 -15.01
C GLN A 5 -15.13 -13.32 -14.98
N ILE A 6 -15.54 -12.31 -14.22
CA ILE A 6 -16.86 -11.68 -14.33
C ILE A 6 -16.63 -10.19 -14.60
N GLY A 7 -17.11 -9.71 -15.75
CA GLY A 7 -16.82 -8.34 -16.17
C GLY A 7 -15.30 -8.14 -16.38
N ASP A 8 -14.72 -7.19 -15.67
CA ASP A 8 -13.30 -6.85 -15.64
C ASP A 8 -12.52 -7.49 -14.47
N ARG A 9 -13.20 -8.25 -13.61
CA ARG A 9 -12.61 -8.79 -12.37
C ARG A 9 -12.33 -10.29 -12.48
N ILE A 10 -11.13 -10.70 -12.07
CA ILE A 10 -10.76 -12.10 -11.91
C ILE A 10 -11.19 -12.55 -10.51
N ILE A 11 -11.91 -13.67 -10.45
CA ILE A 11 -12.42 -14.26 -9.22
C ILE A 11 -11.64 -15.53 -8.92
N GLY A 12 -11.13 -15.63 -7.69
CA GLY A 12 -10.53 -16.84 -7.15
C GLY A 12 -9.53 -16.55 -6.05
N SER A 13 -8.75 -17.57 -5.67
CA SER A 13 -7.77 -17.45 -4.61
C SER A 13 -6.65 -16.46 -4.97
N GLY A 14 -6.23 -15.65 -3.99
CA GLY A 14 -5.21 -14.60 -4.17
C GLY A 14 -5.70 -13.33 -4.88
N GLN A 15 -6.96 -13.30 -5.32
CA GLN A 15 -7.60 -12.09 -5.84
C GLN A 15 -8.41 -11.39 -4.73
N PRO A 16 -8.57 -10.06 -4.78
CA PRO A 16 -9.50 -9.37 -3.89
C PRO A 16 -10.91 -9.95 -4.02
N ALA A 17 -11.63 -10.06 -2.91
CA ALA A 17 -12.98 -10.60 -2.86
C ALA A 17 -13.92 -9.77 -3.75
N TYR A 18 -14.69 -10.45 -4.57
CA TYR A 18 -15.71 -9.87 -5.43
C TYR A 18 -16.99 -9.61 -4.62
N ILE A 19 -17.33 -8.35 -4.41
CA ILE A 19 -18.42 -7.93 -3.51
C ILE A 19 -19.70 -7.68 -4.30
N ILE A 20 -20.75 -8.42 -3.95
CA ILE A 20 -22.07 -8.35 -4.57
C ILE A 20 -23.06 -7.70 -3.61
N ALA A 21 -23.61 -6.55 -4.00
CA ALA A 21 -24.75 -5.91 -3.36
C ALA A 21 -26.05 -6.56 -3.85
N GLU A 22 -26.63 -7.45 -3.05
CA GLU A 22 -27.91 -8.08 -3.35
C GLU A 22 -29.06 -7.10 -3.07
N ILE A 23 -29.63 -6.53 -4.13
CA ILE A 23 -30.81 -5.68 -4.05
C ILE A 23 -32.06 -6.56 -3.89
N GLY A 24 -32.09 -7.73 -4.55
CA GLY A 24 -33.20 -8.68 -4.41
C GLY A 24 -34.55 -8.03 -4.70
N LEU A 25 -35.46 -8.05 -3.72
CA LEU A 25 -36.78 -7.39 -3.77
C LEU A 25 -36.84 -6.05 -3.01
N ASN A 26 -35.73 -5.55 -2.47
CA ASN A 26 -35.69 -4.33 -1.64
C ASN A 26 -35.98 -3.03 -2.43
N HIS A 27 -36.17 -3.12 -3.75
CA HIS A 27 -36.65 -2.03 -4.58
C HIS A 27 -38.17 -1.83 -4.50
N ASN A 28 -38.91 -2.74 -3.84
CA ASN A 28 -40.35 -2.62 -3.59
C ASN A 28 -41.18 -2.30 -4.86
N GLY A 29 -40.79 -2.86 -6.02
CA GLY A 29 -41.43 -2.58 -7.31
C GLY A 29 -41.17 -1.20 -7.92
N GLN A 30 -40.21 -0.43 -7.39
CA GLN A 30 -39.96 0.96 -7.80
C GLN A 30 -38.60 1.10 -8.50
N LEU A 31 -38.62 1.43 -9.79
CA LEU A 31 -37.41 1.59 -10.62
C LEU A 31 -36.43 2.65 -10.08
N HIS A 32 -36.94 3.79 -9.60
CA HIS A 32 -36.08 4.85 -9.05
C HIS A 32 -35.35 4.39 -7.79
N LEU A 33 -36.00 3.58 -6.95
CA LEU A 33 -35.43 3.02 -5.74
C LEU A 33 -34.36 1.97 -6.08
N ALA A 34 -34.58 1.16 -7.12
CA ALA A 34 -33.56 0.27 -7.67
C ALA A 34 -32.31 1.04 -8.11
N LYS A 35 -32.46 2.11 -8.91
CA LYS A 35 -31.33 2.94 -9.37
C LYS A 35 -30.60 3.62 -8.21
N ALA A 36 -31.31 4.14 -7.21
CA ALA A 36 -30.69 4.72 -6.02
C ALA A 36 -29.83 3.71 -5.23
N MET A 37 -30.27 2.44 -5.15
CA MET A 37 -29.46 1.38 -4.53
C MET A 37 -28.23 1.00 -5.37
N VAL A 38 -28.30 1.12 -6.70
CA VAL A 38 -27.12 0.98 -7.57
C VAL A 38 -26.09 2.06 -7.25
N ASP A 39 -26.51 3.32 -7.10
CA ASP A 39 -25.61 4.43 -6.76
C ASP A 39 -24.91 4.18 -5.42
N ILE A 40 -25.64 3.71 -4.41
CA ILE A 40 -25.08 3.38 -3.09
C ILE A 40 -24.07 2.24 -3.19
N ALA A 41 -24.38 1.18 -3.94
CA ALA A 41 -23.47 0.06 -4.11
C ALA A 41 -22.17 0.50 -4.81
N LYS A 42 -22.27 1.31 -5.87
CA LYS A 42 -21.11 1.86 -6.58
C LYS A 42 -20.29 2.79 -5.67
N GLN A 43 -20.93 3.71 -4.95
CA GLN A 43 -20.26 4.62 -4.02
C GLN A 43 -19.55 3.85 -2.90
N ALA A 44 -20.12 2.73 -2.44
CA ALA A 44 -19.52 1.88 -1.44
C ALA A 44 -18.32 1.07 -1.96
N GLY A 45 -18.11 0.98 -3.28
CA GLY A 45 -17.05 0.18 -3.90
C GLY A 45 -17.43 -1.29 -4.14
N ALA A 46 -18.72 -1.60 -4.30
CA ALA A 46 -19.16 -2.94 -4.73
C ALA A 46 -18.72 -3.24 -6.16
N ASP A 47 -18.38 -4.50 -6.46
CA ASP A 47 -18.03 -4.95 -7.80
C ASP A 47 -19.30 -5.22 -8.65
N ALA A 48 -20.40 -5.65 -8.00
CA ALA A 48 -21.66 -5.94 -8.66
C ALA A 48 -22.89 -5.56 -7.84
N VAL A 49 -23.99 -5.30 -8.55
CA VAL A 49 -25.34 -5.29 -8.00
C VAL A 49 -26.12 -6.50 -8.51
N LYS A 50 -26.91 -7.11 -7.65
CA LYS A 50 -27.70 -8.29 -8.00
C LYS A 50 -29.18 -8.13 -7.71
N PHE A 51 -29.99 -8.52 -8.69
CA PHE A 51 -31.46 -8.56 -8.60
C PHE A 51 -31.97 -10.01 -8.68
N GLN A 52 -33.29 -10.19 -8.67
CA GLN A 52 -33.93 -11.50 -8.84
C GLN A 52 -35.00 -11.38 -9.93
N LYS A 53 -35.01 -12.30 -10.91
CA LYS A 53 -36.00 -12.35 -11.99
C LYS A 53 -36.75 -13.67 -11.98
N ARG A 54 -38.08 -13.59 -12.07
CA ARG A 54 -38.96 -14.76 -12.03
C ARG A 54 -40.06 -14.68 -13.09
N SER A 55 -40.50 -15.85 -13.54
CA SER A 55 -41.80 -16.09 -14.16
C SER A 55 -42.65 -16.92 -13.20
N LEU A 56 -43.61 -16.27 -12.53
CA LEU A 56 -44.37 -16.92 -11.44
C LEU A 56 -45.07 -18.21 -11.87
N LYS A 57 -45.62 -18.24 -13.10
CA LYS A 57 -46.33 -19.41 -13.66
C LYS A 57 -45.41 -20.62 -13.90
N ASP A 58 -44.12 -20.37 -14.11
CA ASP A 58 -43.11 -21.39 -14.37
C ASP A 58 -42.41 -21.81 -13.08
N LEU A 59 -42.32 -20.89 -12.10
CA LEU A 59 -41.71 -21.15 -10.79
C LEU A 59 -42.64 -21.86 -9.81
N TYR A 60 -43.92 -21.47 -9.74
CA TYR A 60 -44.87 -21.99 -8.75
C TYR A 60 -45.92 -22.89 -9.39
N GLN A 61 -46.31 -23.95 -8.66
CA GLN A 61 -47.44 -24.79 -9.04
C GLN A 61 -48.71 -23.94 -9.18
N LYS A 62 -49.46 -24.15 -10.27
CA LYS A 62 -50.68 -23.40 -10.58
C LYS A 62 -51.65 -23.27 -9.40
N LYS A 63 -51.90 -24.35 -8.66
CA LYS A 63 -52.80 -24.35 -7.48
C LYS A 63 -52.36 -23.39 -6.37
N ILE A 64 -51.06 -23.18 -6.19
CA ILE A 64 -50.48 -22.27 -5.18
C ILE A 64 -50.58 -20.82 -5.68
N LEU A 65 -50.43 -20.60 -6.99
CA LEU A 65 -50.65 -19.28 -7.56
C LEU A 65 -52.13 -18.87 -7.48
N ASP A 66 -53.04 -19.78 -7.82
CA ASP A 66 -54.47 -19.49 -7.78
C ASP A 66 -54.94 -19.24 -6.34
N ASP A 67 -54.44 -20.01 -5.36
CA ASP A 67 -54.68 -19.80 -3.93
C ASP A 67 -53.42 -20.09 -3.10
N PRO A 68 -52.68 -19.04 -2.66
CA PRO A 68 -51.48 -19.20 -1.85
C PRO A 68 -51.71 -20.01 -0.57
N LYS A 69 -52.95 -20.04 -0.04
CA LYS A 69 -53.29 -20.80 1.18
C LYS A 69 -53.16 -22.31 1.02
N GLN A 70 -53.11 -22.80 -0.22
CA GLN A 70 -52.83 -24.20 -0.52
C GLN A 70 -51.34 -24.55 -0.39
N GLY A 71 -50.46 -23.56 -0.24
CA GLY A 71 -49.04 -23.75 0.08
C GLY A 71 -48.74 -23.64 1.57
N GLU A 72 -47.49 -23.89 1.94
CA GLU A 72 -46.97 -23.67 3.29
C GLU A 72 -47.06 -22.20 3.71
N LYS A 73 -47.08 -21.95 5.03
CA LYS A 73 -47.21 -20.59 5.59
C LYS A 73 -46.17 -19.61 5.06
N GLY A 74 -44.95 -20.07 4.80
CA GLY A 74 -43.89 -19.24 4.23
C GLY A 74 -44.23 -18.75 2.81
N VAL A 75 -44.82 -19.62 1.97
CA VAL A 75 -45.24 -19.25 0.62
C VAL A 75 -46.41 -18.26 0.66
N GLN A 76 -47.36 -18.47 1.58
CA GLN A 76 -48.46 -17.54 1.82
C GLN A 76 -47.98 -16.13 2.19
N TYR A 77 -46.87 -16.05 2.93
CA TYR A 77 -46.26 -14.79 3.35
C TYR A 77 -45.46 -14.11 2.23
N ILE A 78 -44.63 -14.85 1.48
CA ILE A 78 -43.69 -14.28 0.51
C ILE A 78 -44.34 -13.95 -0.83
N LEU A 79 -45.22 -14.82 -1.34
CA LEU A 79 -45.78 -14.70 -2.70
C LEU A 79 -46.50 -13.37 -2.97
N PRO A 80 -47.25 -12.76 -2.02
CA PRO A 80 -47.82 -11.42 -2.21
C PRO A 80 -46.76 -10.34 -2.46
N PHE A 81 -45.64 -10.36 -1.74
CA PHE A 81 -44.55 -9.40 -1.94
C PHE A 81 -43.89 -9.57 -3.30
N ILE A 82 -43.65 -10.82 -3.73
CA ILE A 82 -43.09 -11.06 -5.07
C ILE A 82 -44.02 -10.47 -6.14
N ARG A 83 -45.33 -10.73 -6.06
CA ARG A 83 -46.29 -10.19 -7.03
C ARG A 83 -46.31 -8.68 -7.09
N GLU A 84 -46.21 -8.03 -5.93
CA GLU A 84 -46.28 -6.58 -5.85
C GLU A 84 -44.97 -5.90 -6.26
N PHE A 85 -43.83 -6.55 -5.99
CA PHE A 85 -42.52 -5.93 -6.15
C PHE A 85 -41.79 -6.35 -7.42
N GLU A 86 -42.24 -7.37 -8.16
CA GLU A 86 -41.60 -7.80 -9.41
C GLU A 86 -41.57 -6.65 -10.42
N LEU A 87 -40.38 -6.34 -10.93
CA LEU A 87 -40.17 -5.34 -11.97
C LEU A 87 -40.44 -5.92 -13.36
N SER A 88 -40.81 -5.06 -14.31
CA SER A 88 -41.06 -5.47 -15.69
C SER A 88 -39.75 -5.75 -16.44
N ASP A 89 -39.81 -6.49 -17.54
CA ASP A 89 -38.66 -6.73 -18.41
C ASP A 89 -38.04 -5.40 -18.92
N SER A 90 -38.87 -4.37 -19.15
CA SER A 90 -38.39 -3.02 -19.51
C SER A 90 -37.61 -2.36 -18.37
N ASP A 91 -38.09 -2.49 -17.14
CA ASP A 91 -37.38 -1.96 -15.96
C ASP A 91 -36.02 -2.64 -15.80
N PHE A 92 -35.94 -3.96 -16.03
CA PHE A 92 -34.67 -4.69 -15.97
C PHE A 92 -33.68 -4.26 -17.06
N CYS A 93 -34.15 -3.98 -18.28
CA CYS A 93 -33.31 -3.37 -19.33
C CYS A 93 -32.79 -2.00 -18.88
N ASP A 94 -33.68 -1.14 -18.36
CA ASP A 94 -33.32 0.19 -17.87
C ASP A 94 -32.30 0.16 -16.74
N ILE A 95 -32.42 -0.81 -15.82
CA ILE A 95 -31.45 -1.01 -14.73
C ILE A 95 -30.13 -1.52 -15.27
N SER A 96 -30.14 -2.47 -16.22
CA SER A 96 -28.92 -3.00 -16.82
C SER A 96 -28.14 -1.90 -17.54
N ASP A 97 -28.81 -1.04 -18.32
CA ASP A 97 -28.18 0.11 -18.98
C ASP A 97 -27.68 1.16 -17.99
N TYR A 98 -28.42 1.38 -16.90
CA TYR A 98 -27.98 2.26 -15.82
C TYR A 98 -26.70 1.74 -15.14
N CYS A 99 -26.61 0.44 -14.87
CA CYS A 99 -25.40 -0.15 -14.29
C CYS A 99 -24.19 -0.01 -15.22
N ARG A 100 -24.39 -0.14 -16.54
CA ARG A 100 -23.32 0.10 -17.54
C ARG A 100 -22.81 1.54 -17.49
N SER A 101 -23.71 2.53 -17.38
CA SER A 101 -23.30 3.94 -17.31
C SER A 101 -22.64 4.32 -15.98
N GLN A 102 -22.93 3.58 -14.90
CA GLN A 102 -22.27 3.72 -13.60
C GLN A 102 -21.01 2.83 -13.46
N GLU A 103 -20.64 2.09 -14.51
CA GLU A 103 -19.50 1.16 -14.51
C GLU A 103 -19.54 0.18 -13.32
N ILE A 104 -20.69 -0.46 -13.11
CA ILE A 104 -20.88 -1.52 -12.11
C ILE A 104 -21.53 -2.74 -12.75
N THR A 105 -21.10 -3.94 -12.35
CA THR A 105 -21.60 -5.17 -12.96
C THR A 105 -23.06 -5.41 -12.56
N PHE A 106 -23.94 -5.50 -13.56
CA PHE A 106 -25.32 -5.95 -13.35
C PHE A 106 -25.38 -7.49 -13.35
N MET A 107 -25.88 -8.06 -12.25
CA MET A 107 -26.16 -9.48 -12.10
C MET A 107 -27.62 -9.73 -11.74
N CYS A 108 -28.07 -10.95 -11.98
CA CYS A 108 -29.41 -11.35 -11.59
C CYS A 108 -29.46 -12.84 -11.24
N THR A 109 -30.23 -13.16 -10.20
CA THR A 109 -30.61 -14.52 -9.86
C THR A 109 -31.76 -14.93 -10.76
N THR A 110 -31.57 -16.03 -11.47
CA THR A 110 -32.61 -16.64 -12.31
C THR A 110 -33.29 -17.78 -11.54
N TRP A 111 -34.62 -17.84 -11.63
CA TRP A 111 -35.42 -18.85 -10.94
C TRP A 111 -36.10 -19.84 -11.90
N ASP A 112 -36.06 -19.58 -13.20
CA ASP A 112 -36.75 -20.37 -14.21
C ASP A 112 -36.16 -20.15 -15.61
N ARG A 113 -36.54 -21.01 -16.57
CA ARG A 113 -36.00 -20.96 -17.94
C ARG A 113 -36.35 -19.66 -18.67
N PRO A 114 -37.60 -19.13 -18.66
CA PRO A 114 -37.91 -17.85 -19.29
C PRO A 114 -37.09 -16.68 -18.73
N SER A 115 -36.91 -16.63 -17.41
CA SER A 115 -36.07 -15.62 -16.77
C SER A 115 -34.60 -15.77 -17.21
N SER A 116 -34.11 -17.01 -17.33
CA SER A 116 -32.75 -17.29 -17.82
C SER A 116 -32.54 -16.84 -19.26
N ASP A 117 -33.54 -17.02 -20.13
CA ASP A 117 -33.51 -16.56 -21.52
C ASP A 117 -33.48 -15.05 -21.63
N PHE A 118 -34.34 -14.36 -20.87
CA PHE A 118 -34.35 -12.91 -20.78
C PHE A 118 -32.98 -12.37 -20.33
N LEU A 119 -32.43 -12.92 -19.25
CA LEU A 119 -31.13 -12.51 -18.72
C LEU A 119 -29.97 -12.80 -19.68
N SER A 120 -30.04 -13.91 -20.42
CA SER A 120 -29.09 -14.23 -21.48
C SER A 120 -29.14 -13.16 -22.59
N ALA A 121 -30.34 -12.78 -23.03
CA ALA A 121 -30.57 -11.80 -24.08
C ALA A 121 -30.07 -10.39 -23.71
N ILE A 122 -30.25 -9.93 -22.47
CA ILE A 122 -29.73 -8.63 -22.02
C ILE A 122 -28.23 -8.65 -21.67
N GLY A 123 -27.58 -9.83 -21.74
CA GLY A 123 -26.13 -9.93 -21.67
C GLY A 123 -25.52 -9.96 -20.26
N VAL A 124 -26.19 -10.54 -19.26
CA VAL A 124 -25.58 -10.69 -17.90
C VAL A 124 -24.24 -11.45 -17.97
N PRO A 125 -23.16 -11.00 -17.31
CA PRO A 125 -21.84 -11.63 -17.44
C PRO A 125 -21.74 -12.99 -16.73
N ALA A 126 -22.61 -13.25 -15.77
CA ALA A 126 -22.71 -14.51 -15.03
C ALA A 126 -24.13 -14.72 -14.51
N PHE A 127 -24.50 -15.96 -14.24
CA PHE A 127 -25.77 -16.31 -13.59
C PHE A 127 -25.55 -16.55 -12.09
N LYS A 128 -26.46 -16.03 -11.26
CA LYS A 128 -26.59 -16.48 -9.87
C LYS A 128 -27.69 -17.54 -9.80
N VAL A 129 -27.39 -18.64 -9.11
CA VAL A 129 -28.37 -19.67 -8.73
C VAL A 129 -28.59 -19.61 -7.22
N ALA A 130 -29.87 -19.54 -6.82
CA ALA A 130 -30.25 -19.50 -5.42
C ALA A 130 -30.00 -20.86 -4.74
N SER A 131 -29.86 -20.84 -3.41
CA SER A 131 -29.77 -22.06 -2.60
C SER A 131 -30.91 -23.06 -2.86
N ALA A 132 -32.10 -22.56 -3.19
CA ALA A 132 -33.27 -23.39 -3.50
C ALA A 132 -33.13 -24.21 -4.79
N ASP A 133 -32.25 -23.79 -5.70
CA ASP A 133 -32.05 -24.38 -7.01
C ASP A 133 -30.70 -25.09 -7.14
N LEU A 134 -29.94 -25.26 -6.05
CA LEU A 134 -28.66 -25.99 -6.09
C LEU A 134 -28.85 -27.41 -6.62
N THR A 135 -29.91 -28.10 -6.18
CA THR A 135 -30.23 -29.48 -6.59
C THR A 135 -31.05 -29.56 -7.88
N ASN A 136 -31.37 -28.43 -8.50
CA ASN A 136 -32.24 -28.35 -9.67
C ASN A 136 -31.43 -28.56 -10.96
N PHE A 137 -31.04 -29.81 -11.22
CA PHE A 137 -30.21 -30.15 -12.39
C PHE A 137 -30.88 -29.81 -13.73
N ASP A 138 -32.21 -29.77 -13.78
CA ASP A 138 -32.96 -29.34 -14.97
C ASP A 138 -32.67 -27.88 -15.33
N LEU A 139 -32.69 -26.99 -14.33
CA LEU A 139 -32.33 -25.59 -14.52
C LEU A 139 -30.82 -25.43 -14.78
N LEU A 140 -29.97 -26.15 -14.04
CA LEU A 140 -28.52 -26.06 -14.21
C LEU A 140 -28.07 -26.51 -15.61
N GLU A 141 -28.61 -27.61 -16.13
CA GLU A 141 -28.36 -28.06 -17.51
C GLU A 141 -28.73 -26.98 -18.53
N TYR A 142 -29.86 -26.30 -18.31
CA TYR A 142 -30.28 -25.20 -19.16
C TYR A 142 -29.33 -23.99 -19.11
N LEU A 143 -28.80 -23.65 -17.93
CA LEU A 143 -27.86 -22.55 -17.75
C LEU A 143 -26.47 -22.86 -18.33
N ILE A 144 -26.01 -24.11 -18.21
CA ILE A 144 -24.77 -24.59 -18.81
C ILE A 144 -24.75 -24.32 -20.31
N GLN A 145 -25.86 -24.56 -21.01
CA GLN A 145 -25.99 -24.30 -22.46
C GLN A 145 -25.83 -22.83 -22.84
N LYS A 146 -25.97 -21.89 -21.89
CA LYS A 146 -25.77 -20.46 -22.13
C LYS A 146 -24.28 -20.06 -22.09
N GLY A 147 -23.39 -20.94 -21.63
CA GLY A 147 -21.94 -20.77 -21.70
C GLY A 147 -21.37 -19.61 -20.87
N ARG A 148 -22.02 -19.26 -19.75
CA ARG A 148 -21.58 -18.17 -18.85
C ARG A 148 -21.25 -18.71 -17.46
N PRO A 149 -20.36 -18.06 -16.69
CA PRO A 149 -20.07 -18.46 -15.33
C PRO A 149 -21.31 -18.55 -14.43
N ILE A 150 -21.31 -19.49 -13.48
CA ILE A 150 -22.45 -19.75 -12.59
C ILE A 150 -22.03 -19.67 -11.12
N LEU A 151 -22.73 -18.85 -10.33
CA LEU A 151 -22.50 -18.67 -8.90
C LEU A 151 -23.58 -19.40 -8.08
N LEU A 152 -23.24 -20.51 -7.43
CA LEU A 152 -24.17 -21.41 -6.75
C LEU A 152 -24.14 -21.19 -5.23
N SER A 153 -25.25 -20.80 -4.61
CA SER A 153 -25.32 -20.79 -3.13
C SER A 153 -25.64 -22.18 -2.61
N THR A 154 -25.04 -22.58 -1.49
CA THR A 154 -25.14 -23.94 -0.95
C THR A 154 -26.01 -24.06 0.30
N GLY A 155 -26.83 -23.05 0.59
CA GLY A 155 -27.73 -23.11 1.74
C GLY A 155 -28.83 -24.15 1.53
N MET A 156 -29.43 -24.64 2.63
CA MET A 156 -30.49 -25.67 2.59
C MET A 156 -30.07 -27.02 1.98
N SER A 157 -28.77 -27.27 1.78
CA SER A 157 -28.26 -28.49 1.16
C SER A 157 -27.36 -29.28 2.11
N THR A 158 -27.35 -30.60 1.95
CA THR A 158 -26.40 -31.49 2.61
C THR A 158 -25.07 -31.54 1.88
N GLU A 159 -24.01 -32.05 2.52
CA GLU A 159 -22.71 -32.18 1.87
C GLU A 159 -22.76 -33.08 0.62
N SER A 160 -23.59 -34.12 0.61
CA SER A 160 -23.73 -35.02 -0.53
C SER A 160 -24.44 -34.35 -1.72
N GLU A 161 -25.38 -33.44 -1.45
CA GLU A 161 -26.05 -32.66 -2.51
C GLU A 161 -25.09 -31.63 -3.12
N ILE A 162 -24.29 -30.97 -2.28
CA ILE A 162 -23.23 -30.06 -2.74
C ILE A 162 -22.22 -30.82 -3.59
N GLU A 163 -21.77 -32.00 -3.15
CA GLU A 163 -20.82 -32.84 -3.89
C GLU A 163 -21.39 -33.32 -5.22
N SER A 164 -22.65 -33.75 -5.24
CA SER A 164 -23.34 -34.15 -6.48
C SER A 164 -23.42 -33.00 -7.48
N THR A 165 -23.76 -31.81 -7.01
CA THR A 165 -23.83 -30.60 -7.84
C THR A 165 -22.45 -30.18 -8.33
N TYR A 166 -21.43 -30.23 -7.48
CA TYR A 166 -20.05 -29.95 -7.87
C TYR A 166 -19.58 -30.89 -9.00
N ASN A 167 -19.82 -32.20 -8.88
CA ASN A 167 -19.43 -33.16 -9.91
C ASN A 167 -20.17 -32.91 -11.22
N PHE A 168 -21.48 -32.67 -11.15
CA PHE A 168 -22.31 -32.33 -12.32
C PHE A 168 -21.79 -31.06 -13.03
N MET A 169 -21.51 -29.99 -12.28
CA MET A 169 -20.98 -28.74 -12.83
C MET A 169 -19.57 -28.91 -13.37
N LYS A 170 -18.71 -29.68 -12.69
CA LYS A 170 -17.34 -29.96 -13.13
C LYS A 170 -17.30 -30.70 -14.47
N GLU A 171 -18.19 -31.67 -14.67
CA GLU A 171 -18.32 -32.40 -15.94
C GLU A 171 -18.76 -31.50 -17.11
N SER A 172 -19.50 -30.43 -16.81
CA SER A 172 -19.96 -29.46 -17.83
C SER A 172 -18.84 -28.61 -18.43
N GLY A 173 -17.73 -28.40 -17.69
CA GLY A 173 -16.63 -27.52 -18.07
C GLY A 173 -16.94 -26.02 -18.00
N VAL A 174 -18.16 -25.61 -17.61
CA VAL A 174 -18.52 -24.20 -17.41
C VAL A 174 -17.90 -23.69 -16.11
N PRO A 175 -17.26 -22.49 -16.09
CA PRO A 175 -16.75 -21.93 -14.84
C PRO A 175 -17.85 -21.72 -13.80
N PHE A 176 -17.59 -22.08 -12.55
CA PHE A 176 -18.55 -21.88 -11.47
C PHE A 176 -17.87 -21.63 -10.12
N ALA A 177 -18.64 -21.11 -9.17
CA ALA A 177 -18.23 -20.93 -7.78
C ALA A 177 -19.29 -21.47 -6.82
N LEU A 178 -18.87 -21.90 -5.63
CA LEU A 178 -19.76 -22.32 -4.55
C LEU A 178 -19.74 -21.29 -3.42
N LEU A 179 -20.91 -20.82 -3.00
CA LEU A 179 -21.05 -19.84 -1.95
C LEU A 179 -21.65 -20.49 -0.70
N HIS A 180 -20.86 -20.57 0.37
CA HIS A 180 -21.36 -20.98 1.68
C HIS A 180 -22.47 -20.04 2.11
N CYS A 181 -23.58 -20.60 2.59
CA CYS A 181 -24.77 -19.83 2.90
C CYS A 181 -25.60 -20.51 3.99
N ASN A 182 -26.07 -19.71 4.95
CA ASN A 182 -27.17 -20.12 5.82
C ASN A 182 -28.45 -19.36 5.39
N SER A 183 -29.43 -20.07 4.84
CA SER A 183 -30.67 -19.49 4.31
C SER A 183 -31.73 -19.23 5.38
N THR A 184 -31.34 -18.56 6.47
CA THR A 184 -32.27 -18.00 7.47
C THR A 184 -32.12 -16.49 7.52
N TYR A 185 -33.24 -15.76 7.63
CA TYR A 185 -33.29 -14.32 7.39
C TYR A 185 -33.91 -13.59 8.59
N PRO A 186 -33.13 -12.92 9.46
CA PRO A 186 -31.66 -12.93 9.51
C PRO A 186 -31.09 -14.20 10.15
N ALA A 187 -29.89 -14.59 9.73
CA ALA A 187 -29.20 -15.78 10.24
C ALA A 187 -28.62 -15.53 11.65
N PRO A 188 -28.97 -16.35 12.66
CA PRO A 188 -28.32 -16.29 13.97
C PRO A 188 -26.84 -16.69 13.86
N PHE A 189 -25.93 -15.94 14.51
CA PHE A 189 -24.48 -16.20 14.44
C PHE A 189 -24.08 -17.65 14.71
N ARG A 190 -24.72 -18.29 15.70
CA ARG A 190 -24.47 -19.70 16.07
C ARG A 190 -24.76 -20.71 14.96
N ASN A 191 -25.53 -20.34 13.94
CA ASN A 191 -25.95 -21.22 12.84
C ASN A 191 -25.10 -21.02 11.57
N ILE A 192 -24.25 -20.00 11.51
CA ILE A 192 -23.53 -19.63 10.28
C ILE A 192 -22.49 -20.68 9.90
N ASN A 193 -21.82 -21.29 10.88
CA ASN A 193 -20.80 -22.31 10.67
C ASN A 193 -19.68 -21.89 9.69
N LEU A 194 -19.04 -20.74 9.96
CA LEU A 194 -18.07 -20.13 9.03
C LEU A 194 -16.82 -20.99 8.76
N ARG A 195 -16.46 -21.90 9.68
CA ARG A 195 -15.36 -22.88 9.48
C ARG A 195 -15.60 -23.81 8.29
N TYR A 196 -16.84 -23.98 7.85
CA TYR A 196 -17.16 -24.79 6.68
C TYR A 196 -16.57 -24.22 5.38
N LEU A 197 -16.25 -22.93 5.33
CA LEU A 197 -15.53 -22.33 4.19
C LEU A 197 -14.20 -23.06 3.92
N GLN A 198 -13.44 -23.41 4.97
CA GLN A 198 -12.17 -24.14 4.83
C GLN A 198 -12.41 -25.54 4.25
N THR A 199 -13.44 -26.23 4.74
CA THR A 199 -13.82 -27.55 4.20
C THR A 199 -14.19 -27.47 2.71
N LEU A 200 -14.93 -26.44 2.29
CA LEU A 200 -15.27 -26.22 0.88
C LEU A 200 -14.01 -25.94 0.04
N GLN A 201 -13.10 -25.10 0.53
CA GLN A 201 -11.84 -24.75 -0.15
C GLN A 201 -10.90 -25.96 -0.29
N GLU A 202 -10.87 -26.84 0.70
CA GLU A 202 -10.06 -28.08 0.67
C GLU A 202 -10.65 -29.13 -0.27
N LYS A 203 -11.99 -29.26 -0.31
CA LYS A 203 -12.68 -30.33 -1.05
C LYS A 203 -12.90 -30.01 -2.53
N TYR A 204 -13.08 -28.74 -2.89
CA TYR A 204 -13.51 -28.34 -4.24
C TYR A 204 -12.54 -27.36 -4.89
N ASP A 205 -12.05 -27.69 -6.08
CA ASP A 205 -11.09 -26.86 -6.84
C ASP A 205 -11.83 -25.80 -7.70
N VAL A 206 -12.61 -24.96 -7.03
CA VAL A 206 -13.32 -23.82 -7.60
C VAL A 206 -13.28 -22.64 -6.62
N PRO A 207 -13.49 -21.39 -7.07
CA PRO A 207 -13.65 -20.28 -6.15
C PRO A 207 -14.77 -20.54 -5.14
N ILE A 208 -14.44 -20.36 -3.86
CA ILE A 208 -15.37 -20.48 -2.75
C ILE A 208 -15.72 -19.09 -2.25
N GLY A 209 -17.01 -18.80 -2.10
CA GLY A 209 -17.51 -17.52 -1.60
C GLY A 209 -18.40 -17.67 -0.37
N TYR A 210 -18.97 -16.56 0.07
CA TYR A 210 -19.89 -16.46 1.18
C TYR A 210 -21.09 -15.59 0.80
N SER A 211 -22.30 -16.12 0.99
CA SER A 211 -23.58 -15.40 0.82
C SER A 211 -24.26 -15.28 2.18
N GLY A 212 -24.22 -14.06 2.73
CA GLY A 212 -24.54 -13.78 4.12
C GLY A 212 -25.93 -13.19 4.36
N HIS A 213 -26.58 -13.69 5.41
CA HIS A 213 -27.88 -13.19 5.91
C HIS A 213 -27.83 -12.80 7.39
N GLU A 214 -26.63 -12.77 7.99
CA GLU A 214 -26.43 -12.41 9.38
C GLU A 214 -26.69 -10.92 9.66
N LYS A 215 -26.81 -10.56 10.93
CA LYS A 215 -26.86 -9.14 11.35
C LYS A 215 -25.45 -8.56 11.46
N GLY A 216 -25.27 -7.32 11.01
CA GLY A 216 -23.96 -6.64 11.05
C GLY A 216 -23.01 -7.15 9.98
N ILE A 217 -21.73 -6.79 10.09
CA ILE A 217 -20.72 -6.97 9.03
C ILE A 217 -19.57 -7.90 9.39
N SER A 218 -19.41 -8.22 10.69
CA SER A 218 -18.21 -8.91 11.20
C SER A 218 -17.99 -10.28 10.55
N VAL A 219 -19.06 -11.03 10.31
CA VAL A 219 -18.97 -12.36 9.68
C VAL A 219 -18.53 -12.25 8.23
N SER A 220 -19.05 -11.26 7.48
CA SER A 220 -18.68 -11.04 6.08
C SER A 220 -17.20 -10.64 5.95
N VAL A 221 -16.69 -9.80 6.86
CA VAL A 221 -15.26 -9.43 6.92
C VAL A 221 -14.39 -10.66 7.25
N VAL A 222 -14.79 -11.47 8.23
CA VAL A 222 -14.07 -12.70 8.58
C VAL A 222 -14.15 -13.74 7.45
N ALA A 223 -15.26 -13.82 6.73
CA ALA A 223 -15.38 -14.72 5.58
C ALA A 223 -14.35 -14.38 4.49
N ALA A 224 -14.20 -13.08 4.18
CA ALA A 224 -13.20 -12.59 3.24
C ALA A 224 -11.77 -12.94 3.70
N SER A 225 -11.45 -12.72 4.98
CA SER A 225 -10.12 -13.05 5.52
C SER A 225 -9.83 -14.55 5.59
N MET A 226 -10.88 -15.38 5.64
CA MET A 226 -10.79 -16.83 5.50
C MET A 226 -10.66 -17.29 4.04
N GLY A 227 -10.51 -16.36 3.09
CA GLY A 227 -10.26 -16.66 1.67
C GLY A 227 -11.53 -16.85 0.84
N ALA A 228 -12.69 -16.34 1.29
CA ALA A 228 -13.88 -16.30 0.44
C ALA A 228 -13.67 -15.30 -0.71
N SER A 229 -13.61 -15.79 -1.96
CA SER A 229 -13.36 -14.99 -3.16
C SER A 229 -14.57 -14.16 -3.61
N ILE A 230 -15.76 -14.43 -3.07
CA ILE A 230 -16.99 -13.70 -3.36
C ILE A 230 -17.70 -13.44 -2.03
N ILE A 231 -18.13 -12.20 -1.80
CA ILE A 231 -18.96 -11.82 -0.65
C ILE A 231 -20.27 -11.24 -1.16
N GLU A 232 -21.39 -11.90 -0.86
CA GLU A 232 -22.73 -11.45 -1.23
C GLU A 232 -23.53 -11.05 0.01
N ARG A 233 -24.08 -9.83 -0.01
CA ARG A 233 -24.87 -9.28 1.09
C ARG A 233 -26.03 -8.45 0.59
N HIS A 234 -27.19 -8.61 1.24
CA HIS A 234 -28.36 -7.81 0.92
C HIS A 234 -28.16 -6.32 1.27
N LEU A 235 -28.59 -5.43 0.38
CA LEU A 235 -28.56 -3.98 0.52
C LEU A 235 -29.99 -3.43 0.55
N THR A 236 -30.26 -2.50 1.46
CA THR A 236 -31.52 -1.76 1.55
C THR A 236 -31.25 -0.28 1.81
N MET A 237 -32.21 0.58 1.47
CA MET A 237 -32.21 1.98 1.91
C MET A 237 -32.51 2.11 3.41
N ASP A 238 -33.45 1.30 3.88
CA ASP A 238 -34.00 1.33 5.24
C ASP A 238 -34.52 -0.06 5.59
N ARG A 239 -34.15 -0.57 6.78
CA ARG A 239 -34.56 -1.91 7.24
C ARG A 239 -36.00 -1.98 7.75
N THR A 240 -36.66 -0.85 7.93
CA THR A 240 -38.06 -0.74 8.37
C THR A 240 -39.06 -0.80 7.21
N LEU A 241 -38.58 -0.74 5.96
CA LEU A 241 -39.41 -0.88 4.77
C LEU A 241 -40.09 -2.26 4.70
N ARG A 242 -41.20 -2.30 3.98
CA ARG A 242 -42.09 -3.46 3.92
C ARG A 242 -41.56 -4.49 2.92
N GLY A 243 -41.09 -5.63 3.40
CA GLY A 243 -40.63 -6.72 2.54
C GLY A 243 -39.88 -7.81 3.32
N PRO A 244 -39.66 -8.98 2.70
CA PRO A 244 -39.09 -10.14 3.40
C PRO A 244 -37.61 -9.96 3.76
N ASP A 245 -36.85 -9.21 2.97
CA ASP A 245 -35.38 -9.22 3.03
C ASP A 245 -34.79 -8.02 3.78
N HIS A 246 -35.53 -6.91 3.94
CA HIS A 246 -35.05 -5.67 4.56
C HIS A 246 -34.45 -5.90 5.96
N ALA A 247 -35.07 -6.75 6.79
CA ALA A 247 -34.60 -7.03 8.15
C ALA A 247 -33.19 -7.68 8.18
N SER A 248 -32.83 -8.43 7.15
CA SER A 248 -31.52 -9.09 6.98
C SER A 248 -30.50 -8.27 6.18
N SER A 249 -30.95 -7.18 5.57
CA SER A 249 -30.15 -6.31 4.71
C SER A 249 -29.29 -5.32 5.49
N LEU A 250 -28.22 -4.84 4.86
CA LEU A 250 -27.40 -3.73 5.33
C LEU A 250 -27.94 -2.42 4.74
N GLU A 251 -27.94 -1.37 5.55
CA GLU A 251 -28.16 0.01 5.10
C GLU A 251 -26.86 0.59 4.51
N PRO A 252 -26.91 1.74 3.80
CA PRO A 252 -25.76 2.26 3.05
C PRO A 252 -24.48 2.35 3.87
N GLN A 253 -24.58 2.90 5.09
CA GLN A 253 -23.43 3.04 5.99
C GLN A 253 -22.87 1.70 6.49
N GLY A 254 -23.72 0.68 6.63
CA GLY A 254 -23.29 -0.66 7.01
C GLY A 254 -22.58 -1.35 5.86
N PHE A 255 -23.12 -1.20 4.64
CA PHE A 255 -22.54 -1.77 3.44
C PHE A 255 -21.17 -1.13 3.10
N SER A 256 -21.07 0.21 3.11
CA SER A 256 -19.78 0.89 2.87
C SER A 256 -18.72 0.54 3.92
N ARG A 257 -19.10 0.39 5.21
CA ARG A 257 -18.17 -0.07 6.24
C ARG A 257 -17.70 -1.49 5.98
N MET A 258 -18.58 -2.38 5.54
CA MET A 258 -18.20 -3.75 5.18
C MET A 258 -17.20 -3.78 4.03
N VAL A 259 -17.45 -3.05 2.94
CA VAL A 259 -16.52 -3.01 1.80
C VAL A 259 -15.17 -2.49 2.24
N ARG A 260 -15.14 -1.34 2.94
CA ARG A 260 -13.90 -0.77 3.49
C ARG A 260 -13.15 -1.77 4.38
N ASP A 261 -13.84 -2.41 5.33
CA ASP A 261 -13.20 -3.32 6.29
C ASP A 261 -12.70 -4.60 5.60
N ILE A 262 -13.38 -5.08 4.55
CA ILE A 262 -12.86 -6.17 3.71
C ILE A 262 -11.55 -5.75 3.04
N ARG A 263 -11.51 -4.58 2.38
CA ARG A 263 -10.30 -4.10 1.69
C ARG A 263 -9.14 -3.87 2.65
N ASN A 264 -9.40 -3.24 3.80
CA ASN A 264 -8.38 -3.03 4.84
C ASN A 264 -7.81 -4.36 5.38
N VAL A 265 -8.66 -5.37 5.57
CA VAL A 265 -8.19 -6.68 6.06
C VAL A 265 -7.41 -7.41 4.98
N GLU A 266 -7.85 -7.37 3.72
CA GLU A 266 -7.11 -7.96 2.59
C GLU A 266 -5.69 -7.38 2.48
N GLU A 267 -5.54 -6.06 2.62
CA GLU A 267 -4.24 -5.39 2.67
C GLU A 267 -3.42 -5.84 3.89
N ALA A 268 -4.04 -5.89 5.07
CA ALA A 268 -3.38 -6.26 6.32
C ALA A 268 -2.96 -7.75 6.40
N MET A 269 -3.49 -8.63 5.53
CA MET A 269 -3.12 -10.06 5.54
C MET A 269 -1.64 -10.28 5.22
N GLY A 270 -1.03 -9.39 4.41
CA GLY A 270 0.40 -9.39 4.12
C GLY A 270 0.95 -10.74 3.65
N GLN A 271 2.18 -11.07 4.07
CA GLN A 271 2.85 -12.34 3.73
C GLN A 271 3.20 -13.12 5.01
N PRO A 272 3.31 -14.46 4.95
CA PRO A 272 3.65 -15.30 6.10
C PRO A 272 5.15 -15.26 6.46
N LYS A 273 5.76 -14.08 6.48
CA LYS A 273 7.18 -13.86 6.84
C LYS A 273 7.30 -12.57 7.68
N LYS A 274 8.18 -12.57 8.68
CA LYS A 274 8.45 -11.41 9.54
C LYS A 274 9.68 -10.66 9.05
N TRP A 275 9.52 -9.36 8.86
CA TRP A 275 10.61 -8.39 8.73
C TRP A 275 10.31 -7.19 9.65
N MET A 276 11.27 -6.28 9.81
CA MET A 276 11.04 -5.01 10.49
C MET A 276 10.77 -3.95 9.43
N THR A 277 9.73 -3.15 9.62
CA THR A 277 9.52 -1.95 8.79
C THR A 277 10.58 -0.88 9.10
N ARG A 278 10.71 0.13 8.25
CA ARG A 278 11.61 1.27 8.52
C ARG A 278 11.29 1.94 9.85
N GLY A 279 10.01 2.20 10.11
CA GLY A 279 9.52 2.73 11.39
C GLY A 279 9.93 1.85 12.58
N GLU A 280 9.82 0.53 12.47
CA GLU A 280 10.30 -0.39 13.50
C GLU A 280 11.83 -0.35 13.69
N MET A 281 12.62 -0.22 12.63
CA MET A 281 14.08 -0.09 12.73
C MET A 281 14.51 1.22 13.41
N MET A 282 13.83 2.32 13.11
CA MET A 282 14.04 3.62 13.79
C MET A 282 13.70 3.48 15.28
N ASN A 283 12.52 2.93 15.59
CA ASN A 283 12.10 2.68 16.97
C ASN A 283 13.04 1.74 17.71
N ARG A 284 13.56 0.70 17.05
CA ARG A 284 14.56 -0.22 17.62
C ARG A 284 15.86 0.50 17.97
N THR A 285 16.29 1.45 17.16
CA THR A 285 17.50 2.24 17.43
C THR A 285 17.32 3.08 18.70
N VAL A 286 16.13 3.68 18.90
CA VAL A 286 15.86 4.56 20.05
C VAL A 286 15.52 3.77 21.32
N LEU A 287 14.54 2.87 21.24
CA LEU A 287 13.95 2.17 22.38
C LEU A 287 14.62 0.83 22.69
N GLY A 288 15.32 0.26 21.70
CA GLY A 288 16.06 -0.98 21.86
C GLY A 288 17.18 -0.88 22.89
N LYS A 289 17.77 -2.03 23.20
CA LYS A 289 18.86 -2.14 24.18
C LYS A 289 20.14 -2.55 23.46
N SER A 290 21.23 -1.93 23.85
CA SER A 290 22.60 -2.35 23.56
C SER A 290 23.19 -3.03 24.79
N LEU A 291 24.16 -3.89 24.56
CA LEU A 291 25.03 -4.36 25.62
C LEU A 291 26.02 -3.26 26.00
N VAL A 292 26.16 -3.02 27.29
CA VAL A 292 26.91 -1.90 27.87
C VAL A 292 27.77 -2.40 29.02
N ALA A 293 28.99 -1.88 29.15
CA ALA A 293 29.92 -2.24 30.20
C ALA A 293 29.45 -1.69 31.56
N THR A 294 29.48 -2.51 32.60
CA THR A 294 29.09 -2.10 33.97
C THR A 294 30.23 -1.43 34.74
N GLN A 295 31.45 -1.48 34.20
CA GLN A 295 32.69 -1.00 34.78
C GLN A 295 33.71 -0.73 33.67
N ASP A 296 34.81 -0.04 33.97
CA ASP A 296 35.95 0.07 33.06
C ASP A 296 36.57 -1.33 32.82
N ILE A 297 36.82 -1.67 31.56
CA ILE A 297 37.40 -2.93 31.11
C ILE A 297 38.66 -2.62 30.28
N PRO A 298 39.86 -2.84 30.84
CA PRO A 298 41.11 -2.67 30.10
C PRO A 298 41.25 -3.67 28.95
N LYS A 299 41.92 -3.26 27.87
CA LYS A 299 42.33 -4.14 26.77
C LYS A 299 43.07 -5.36 27.32
N GLY A 300 42.75 -6.54 26.78
CA GLY A 300 43.30 -7.82 27.21
C GLY A 300 42.64 -8.38 28.47
N THR A 301 41.54 -7.81 28.97
CA THR A 301 40.78 -8.40 30.08
C THR A 301 39.86 -9.51 29.56
N SER A 302 39.77 -10.64 30.27
CA SER A 302 38.80 -11.70 29.99
C SER A 302 37.40 -11.24 30.38
N LEU A 303 36.49 -11.15 29.41
CA LEU A 303 35.13 -10.63 29.58
C LEU A 303 34.26 -11.63 30.35
N THR A 304 33.59 -11.17 31.40
CA THR A 304 32.66 -12.00 32.19
C THR A 304 31.23 -11.45 32.11
N ARG A 305 30.24 -12.31 32.40
CA ARG A 305 28.82 -11.90 32.37
C ARG A 305 28.53 -10.67 33.25
N THR A 306 29.20 -10.52 34.40
CA THR A 306 28.96 -9.43 35.36
C THR A 306 29.48 -8.08 34.89
N MET A 307 30.41 -8.07 33.92
CA MET A 307 30.96 -6.85 33.30
C MET A 307 29.99 -6.21 32.29
N MET A 308 28.83 -6.83 32.06
CA MET A 308 27.91 -6.45 30.98
C MET A 308 26.47 -6.33 31.48
N THR A 309 25.76 -5.30 31.01
CA THR A 309 24.34 -5.06 31.26
C THR A 309 23.65 -4.54 29.99
N ALA A 310 22.33 -4.42 29.99
CA ALA A 310 21.55 -3.94 28.84
C ALA A 310 20.98 -2.54 29.14
N LYS A 311 21.32 -1.55 28.30
CA LYS A 311 20.79 -0.17 28.39
C LYS A 311 20.39 0.34 27.00
N SER A 312 19.48 1.32 26.94
CA SER A 312 19.16 2.03 25.69
C SER A 312 20.19 3.13 25.42
N PRO A 313 20.35 3.60 24.16
CA PRO A 313 19.65 3.19 22.92
C PRO A 313 20.16 1.84 22.37
N GLY A 314 19.50 1.33 21.32
CA GLY A 314 19.84 0.07 20.63
C GLY A 314 20.83 0.26 19.48
N LYS A 315 21.98 0.91 19.73
CA LYS A 315 23.01 1.22 18.73
C LYS A 315 24.19 0.24 18.70
N GLY A 316 24.49 -0.41 19.81
CA GLY A 316 25.54 -1.41 19.95
C GLY A 316 25.03 -2.85 19.77
N ILE A 317 25.83 -3.81 20.23
CA ILE A 317 25.53 -5.24 20.14
C ILE A 317 24.25 -5.57 20.91
N SER A 318 23.41 -6.44 20.34
CA SER A 318 22.21 -6.94 21.02
C SER A 318 22.56 -7.65 22.34
N PRO A 319 21.84 -7.41 23.45
CA PRO A 319 22.05 -8.14 24.70
C PRO A 319 21.92 -9.66 24.61
N GLN A 320 21.26 -10.17 23.56
CA GLN A 320 21.20 -11.61 23.27
C GLN A 320 22.57 -12.22 22.93
N ARG A 321 23.51 -11.38 22.49
CA ARG A 321 24.88 -11.76 22.07
C ARG A 321 25.87 -11.84 23.23
N ILE A 322 25.43 -11.69 24.49
CA ILE A 322 26.28 -11.88 25.67
C ILE A 322 27.12 -13.18 25.60
N PRO A 323 26.55 -14.35 25.21
CA PRO A 323 27.32 -15.59 25.11
C PRO A 323 28.53 -15.50 24.17
N ASP A 324 28.48 -14.63 23.16
CA ASP A 324 29.56 -14.48 22.16
C ASP A 324 30.74 -13.65 22.68
N LEU A 325 30.55 -12.91 23.78
CA LEU A 325 31.57 -12.07 24.41
C LEU A 325 32.15 -12.73 25.66
N VAL A 326 31.35 -13.47 26.43
CA VAL A 326 31.82 -14.11 27.67
C VAL A 326 32.98 -15.07 27.37
N GLY A 327 34.09 -14.86 28.07
CA GLY A 327 35.33 -15.64 27.92
C GLY A 327 36.29 -15.09 26.86
N LYS A 328 35.87 -14.18 25.97
CA LYS A 328 36.79 -13.49 25.04
C LYS A 328 37.64 -12.45 25.77
N MET A 329 38.76 -12.10 25.15
CA MET A 329 39.63 -11.02 25.64
C MET A 329 39.20 -9.70 25.00
N ALA A 330 39.08 -8.63 25.78
CA ALA A 330 38.78 -7.30 25.26
C ALA A 330 39.87 -6.84 24.27
N VAL A 331 39.47 -6.43 23.06
CA VAL A 331 40.41 -6.03 21.99
C VAL A 331 40.86 -4.57 22.09
N ARG A 332 40.18 -3.79 22.92
CA ARG A 332 40.41 -2.37 23.20
C ARG A 332 39.99 -2.07 24.65
N ASP A 333 40.32 -0.87 25.13
CA ASP A 333 39.76 -0.36 26.37
C ASP A 333 38.28 -0.02 26.16
N ILE A 334 37.42 -0.38 27.12
CA ILE A 334 35.99 -0.12 27.12
C ILE A 334 35.64 0.56 28.44
N LYS A 335 35.05 1.75 28.40
CA LYS A 335 34.68 2.51 29.61
C LYS A 335 33.38 2.02 30.22
N ALA A 336 33.22 2.24 31.53
CA ALA A 336 31.93 2.06 32.19
C ALA A 336 30.85 2.86 31.45
N ASP A 337 29.68 2.25 31.28
CA ASP A 337 28.56 2.78 30.51
C ASP A 337 28.79 2.95 29.00
N GLU A 338 29.91 2.47 28.48
CA GLU A 338 30.16 2.38 27.04
C GLU A 338 29.51 1.12 26.44
N GLU A 339 28.93 1.28 25.25
CA GLU A 339 28.34 0.17 24.48
C GLU A 339 29.39 -0.70 23.80
N PHE A 340 29.12 -2.01 23.78
CA PHE A 340 29.90 -2.95 22.96
C PHE A 340 29.45 -2.85 21.50
N ASN A 341 30.38 -2.95 20.56
CA ASN A 341 30.15 -2.92 19.11
C ASN A 341 30.77 -4.13 18.41
N GLU A 342 30.46 -4.36 17.13
CA GLU A 342 30.91 -5.56 16.40
C GLU A 342 32.44 -5.79 16.40
N ARG A 343 33.26 -4.73 16.57
CA ARG A 343 34.71 -4.88 16.72
C ARG A 343 35.10 -5.64 17.98
N ASP A 344 34.31 -5.50 19.05
CA ASP A 344 34.51 -6.20 20.32
C ASP A 344 34.29 -7.73 20.21
N LEU A 345 33.69 -8.18 19.11
CA LEU A 345 33.52 -9.60 18.79
C LEU A 345 34.63 -10.17 17.91
N GLY A 346 35.53 -9.32 17.42
CA GLY A 346 36.61 -9.68 16.49
C GLY A 346 36.28 -9.47 15.01
N ALA A 347 35.28 -8.65 14.67
CA ALA A 347 35.10 -8.19 13.30
C ALA A 347 36.37 -7.43 12.86
N ALA A 348 36.89 -7.76 11.66
CA ALA A 348 38.07 -7.09 11.12
C ALA A 348 37.81 -5.58 10.96
N GLU A 349 38.84 -4.76 11.13
CA GLU A 349 38.76 -3.37 10.63
C GLU A 349 38.47 -3.45 9.14
N THR A 350 37.32 -2.91 8.73
CA THR A 350 37.01 -2.68 7.33
C THR A 350 38.13 -1.79 6.80
N GLN A 351 38.96 -2.32 5.89
CA GLN A 351 40.02 -1.52 5.28
C GLN A 351 39.33 -0.37 4.55
N ARG A 352 39.70 0.88 4.90
CA ARG A 352 39.37 2.04 4.06
C ARG A 352 39.71 1.67 2.63
N GLN A 353 38.72 1.77 1.75
CA GLN A 353 38.88 1.50 0.34
C GLN A 353 40.08 2.33 -0.16
N LYS A 354 41.08 1.67 -0.77
CA LYS A 354 42.30 2.35 -1.23
C LYS A 354 42.10 3.12 -2.53
N SER A 355 41.01 2.87 -3.25
CA SER A 355 40.69 3.46 -4.56
C SER A 355 39.19 3.36 -4.84
N LEU A 356 38.60 4.40 -5.42
CA LEU A 356 37.22 4.41 -5.90
C LEU A 356 37.11 3.85 -7.32
N PRO A 357 36.00 3.17 -7.69
CA PRO A 357 35.75 2.76 -9.07
C PRO A 357 35.69 3.96 -10.04
N GLU A 358 36.37 3.85 -11.18
CA GLU A 358 36.40 4.89 -12.22
C GLU A 358 35.10 4.95 -13.04
N GLY A 359 34.87 6.07 -13.73
CA GLY A 359 33.85 6.21 -14.77
C GLY A 359 32.56 6.92 -14.36
N PHE A 360 32.40 7.23 -13.07
CA PHE A 360 31.25 7.94 -12.51
C PHE A 360 31.69 8.96 -11.45
N LYS A 361 30.88 9.98 -11.21
CA LYS A 361 31.08 10.97 -10.15
C LYS A 361 30.40 10.49 -8.87
N TRP A 362 31.18 9.90 -7.97
CA TRP A 362 30.64 9.37 -6.71
C TRP A 362 30.53 10.44 -5.63
N GLY A 363 29.42 10.38 -4.89
CA GLY A 363 29.18 11.17 -3.69
C GLY A 363 28.79 10.28 -2.52
N VAL A 364 28.95 10.79 -1.30
CA VAL A 364 28.48 10.12 -0.08
C VAL A 364 27.86 11.14 0.86
N ILE A 365 26.96 10.64 1.72
CA ILE A 365 26.29 11.44 2.74
C ILE A 365 27.08 11.38 4.04
N VAL A 366 27.28 12.54 4.66
CA VAL A 366 28.11 12.74 5.85
C VAL A 366 27.49 13.74 6.82
N ARG A 367 28.00 13.76 8.05
CA ARG A 367 27.87 14.89 8.98
C ARG A 367 29.19 15.66 9.06
N PHE A 368 29.16 16.86 9.63
CA PHE A 368 30.39 17.66 9.79
C PHE A 368 31.52 16.91 10.51
N GLY A 369 31.19 16.09 11.52
CA GLY A 369 32.18 15.29 12.25
C GLY A 369 32.71 14.06 11.50
N ASP A 370 32.11 13.70 10.36
CA ASP A 370 32.49 12.51 9.60
C ASP A 370 33.59 12.77 8.57
N MET A 371 33.89 14.05 8.27
CA MET A 371 34.78 14.46 7.18
C MET A 371 36.13 13.72 7.19
N ASP A 372 36.83 13.71 8.32
CA ASP A 372 38.15 13.07 8.44
C ASP A 372 38.09 11.52 8.50
N THR A 373 36.89 10.98 8.77
CA THR A 373 36.70 9.55 9.01
C THR A 373 36.19 8.80 7.80
N ILE A 374 35.28 9.42 7.04
CA ILE A 374 34.53 8.81 5.93
C ILE A 374 35.04 9.30 4.57
N VAL A 375 35.32 10.60 4.39
CA VAL A 375 35.46 11.19 3.05
C VAL A 375 36.76 10.75 2.37
N HIS A 376 36.62 10.16 1.18
CA HIS A 376 37.73 9.82 0.30
C HIS A 376 38.10 11.01 -0.61
N PRO A 377 39.40 11.32 -0.83
CA PRO A 377 39.83 12.46 -1.65
C PRO A 377 39.26 12.46 -3.08
N ASP A 378 39.13 11.28 -3.69
CA ASP A 378 38.66 11.13 -5.07
C ASP A 378 37.13 11.19 -5.24
N LEU A 379 36.36 11.42 -4.17
CA LEU A 379 34.93 11.68 -4.31
C LEU A 379 34.69 12.95 -5.14
N ALA A 380 33.62 12.96 -5.92
CA ALA A 380 33.19 14.14 -6.67
C ALA A 380 32.38 15.10 -5.79
N SER A 381 31.60 14.57 -4.84
CA SER A 381 30.85 15.38 -3.89
C SER A 381 30.83 14.79 -2.48
N VAL A 382 30.50 15.64 -1.52
CA VAL A 382 30.01 15.27 -0.20
C VAL A 382 28.70 15.98 0.08
N GLU A 383 27.79 15.29 0.75
CA GLU A 383 26.50 15.84 1.11
C GLU A 383 26.28 15.84 2.61
N PHE A 384 25.89 16.98 3.15
CA PHE A 384 25.58 17.10 4.57
C PHE A 384 24.09 16.90 4.83
N HIS A 385 23.72 15.79 5.48
CA HIS A 385 22.38 15.63 6.06
C HIS A 385 22.34 16.36 7.39
N LEU A 386 21.85 17.60 7.34
CA LEU A 386 21.85 18.51 8.47
C LEU A 386 20.72 18.16 9.44
N SER A 387 21.02 18.19 10.73
CA SER A 387 19.99 18.29 11.77
C SER A 387 19.66 19.74 12.10
N ASP A 388 18.57 19.96 12.83
CA ASP A 388 18.24 21.27 13.40
C ASP A 388 19.40 21.84 14.23
N ARG A 389 20.11 21.00 14.98
CA ARG A 389 21.30 21.39 15.76
C ARG A 389 22.47 21.85 14.88
N ASP A 390 22.69 21.20 13.75
CA ASP A 390 23.77 21.56 12.83
C ASP A 390 23.52 22.94 12.21
N LEU A 391 22.29 23.22 11.80
CA LEU A 391 21.88 24.53 11.29
C LEU A 391 21.87 25.62 12.39
N GLN A 392 21.56 25.28 13.64
CA GLN A 392 21.64 26.21 14.78
C GLN A 392 23.09 26.54 15.16
N GLY A 393 23.98 25.55 15.15
CA GLY A 393 25.40 25.72 15.49
C GLY A 393 26.19 26.41 14.38
N GLY A 394 25.80 26.21 13.13
CA GLY A 394 26.51 26.71 11.96
C GLY A 394 27.82 25.96 11.70
N LEU A 395 28.63 26.49 10.78
CA LEU A 395 29.91 25.88 10.40
C LEU A 395 30.90 25.83 11.60
N PRO A 396 31.56 24.68 11.87
CA PRO A 396 32.61 24.57 12.88
C PRO A 396 33.73 25.61 12.73
N GLU A 397 34.35 26.03 13.83
CA GLU A 397 35.39 27.08 13.82
C GLU A 397 36.64 26.68 13.01
N ASP A 398 37.08 25.43 13.10
CA ASP A 398 38.25 24.88 12.38
C ASP A 398 37.84 24.06 11.14
N PHE A 399 36.90 24.58 10.34
CA PHE A 399 36.44 23.87 9.14
C PHE A 399 37.49 23.93 8.01
N GLY A 400 37.96 22.77 7.57
CA GLY A 400 39.00 22.62 6.56
C GLY A 400 38.61 23.07 5.14
N THR A 401 39.49 22.77 4.18
CA THR A 401 39.22 22.96 2.74
C THR A 401 39.27 21.61 2.04
N TYR A 402 38.36 21.41 1.09
CA TYR A 402 38.08 20.10 0.50
C TYR A 402 37.98 20.22 -1.03
N PRO A 403 38.51 19.26 -1.80
CA PRO A 403 38.48 19.32 -3.27
C PRO A 403 37.10 19.01 -3.86
N GLN A 404 36.20 18.39 -3.09
CA GLN A 404 34.88 17.94 -3.55
C GLN A 404 33.91 19.12 -3.84
N GLU A 405 32.81 18.81 -4.54
CA GLU A 405 31.59 19.61 -4.47
C GLU A 405 30.86 19.38 -3.14
N VAL A 406 30.17 20.40 -2.62
CA VAL A 406 29.29 20.29 -1.45
C VAL A 406 27.83 20.43 -1.84
N VAL A 407 27.02 19.58 -1.22
CA VAL A 407 25.56 19.60 -1.25
C VAL A 407 25.06 19.68 0.19
N LEU A 408 24.00 20.46 0.42
CA LEU A 408 23.37 20.55 1.74
C LEU A 408 21.96 19.98 1.66
N HIS A 409 21.71 18.92 2.42
CA HIS A 409 20.38 18.35 2.59
C HIS A 409 19.71 18.98 3.81
N MET A 410 18.50 19.47 3.61
CA MET A 410 17.70 20.07 4.66
C MET A 410 17.28 19.03 5.72
N PRO A 411 17.19 19.38 7.01
CA PRO A 411 16.47 18.55 7.97
C PRO A 411 14.97 18.51 7.65
N GLU A 412 14.32 17.40 7.92
CA GLU A 412 12.87 17.26 7.74
C GLU A 412 12.07 18.07 8.78
N TYR A 413 12.68 18.34 9.94
CA TYR A 413 12.03 19.01 11.06
C TYR A 413 12.92 20.03 11.78
N TRP A 414 12.28 20.97 12.47
CA TRP A 414 12.92 21.95 13.35
C TRP A 414 12.32 21.86 14.76
N GLY A 415 13.07 21.30 15.72
CA GLY A 415 12.52 20.93 17.02
C GLY A 415 11.38 19.90 16.87
N ASN A 416 10.15 20.32 17.14
CA ASN A 416 8.94 19.48 17.03
C ASN A 416 8.05 19.87 15.83
N ILE A 417 8.54 20.71 14.92
CA ILE A 417 7.78 21.18 13.75
C ILE A 417 8.29 20.43 12.52
N LEU A 418 7.42 19.67 11.86
CA LEU A 418 7.69 19.11 10.53
C LEU A 418 7.71 20.27 9.53
N LEU A 419 8.78 20.40 8.75
CA LEU A 419 8.89 21.48 7.78
C LEU A 419 7.97 21.19 6.58
N ASP A 420 7.19 22.19 6.19
CA ASP A 420 6.18 22.07 5.13
C ASP A 420 5.98 23.43 4.45
N GLY A 421 6.52 23.57 3.24
CA GLY A 421 6.41 24.79 2.43
C GLY A 421 5.02 24.99 1.81
N CYS A 422 4.14 23.98 1.91
CA CYS A 422 2.81 23.96 1.31
C CYS A 422 1.69 24.22 2.32
N THR A 423 2.02 24.22 3.61
CA THR A 423 1.03 24.24 4.69
C THR A 423 0.20 25.54 4.74
N THR A 424 -1.02 25.44 5.28
CA THR A 424 -1.84 26.60 5.67
C THR A 424 -1.52 27.12 7.06
N HIS A 425 -0.75 26.38 7.86
CA HIS A 425 -0.45 26.75 9.24
C HIS A 425 0.62 27.84 9.28
N PRO A 426 0.30 29.08 9.72
CA PRO A 426 1.23 30.21 9.60
C PRO A 426 2.56 30.02 10.33
N GLU A 427 2.53 29.37 11.49
CA GLU A 427 3.73 29.07 12.28
C GLU A 427 4.66 28.11 11.53
N THR A 428 4.15 26.95 11.10
CA THR A 428 4.91 25.96 10.33
C THR A 428 5.47 26.56 9.04
N LEU A 429 4.67 27.35 8.31
CA LEU A 429 5.11 28.00 7.08
C LEU A 429 6.25 28.99 7.32
N SER A 430 6.10 29.85 8.34
CA SER A 430 7.13 30.83 8.71
C SER A 430 8.43 30.15 9.15
N THR A 431 8.33 29.12 9.99
CA THR A 431 9.50 28.34 10.43
C THR A 431 10.17 27.65 9.25
N THR A 432 9.40 27.05 8.34
CA THR A 432 9.94 26.39 7.14
C THR A 432 10.74 27.35 6.28
N ARG A 433 10.19 28.54 5.98
CA ARG A 433 10.89 29.57 5.20
C ARG A 433 12.15 30.08 5.91
N GLU A 434 12.10 30.27 7.22
CA GLU A 434 13.28 30.66 8.00
C GLU A 434 14.39 29.61 7.93
N VAL A 435 14.04 28.31 8.04
CA VAL A 435 15.01 27.22 7.95
C VAL A 435 15.58 27.10 6.53
N TRP A 436 14.76 27.22 5.49
CA TRP A 436 15.22 27.24 4.10
C TRP A 436 16.19 28.39 3.84
N GLN A 437 15.91 29.58 4.40
CA GLN A 437 16.82 30.72 4.28
C GLN A 437 18.14 30.48 5.02
N LYS A 438 18.11 29.90 6.23
CA LYS A 438 19.32 29.51 6.98
C LYS A 438 20.16 28.50 6.23
N LEU A 439 19.52 27.55 5.54
CA LEU A 439 20.19 26.57 4.69
C LEU A 439 20.94 27.26 3.53
N ALA A 440 20.29 28.20 2.85
CA ALA A 440 20.91 29.00 1.80
C ALA A 440 22.09 29.85 2.32
N ASP A 441 21.91 30.49 3.49
CA ASP A 441 22.97 31.25 4.15
C ASP A 441 24.18 30.39 4.51
N LEU A 442 23.95 29.18 5.02
CA LEU A 442 24.99 28.21 5.30
C LEU A 442 25.68 27.74 4.01
N GLY A 443 24.93 27.48 2.94
CA GLY A 443 25.44 27.16 1.60
C GLY A 443 26.43 28.21 1.11
N ARG A 444 26.07 29.49 1.20
CA ARG A 444 26.98 30.59 0.85
C ARG A 444 28.21 30.65 1.75
N LYS A 445 28.05 30.41 3.05
CA LYS A 445 29.15 30.43 4.03
C LYS A 445 30.13 29.27 3.81
N ILE A 446 29.64 28.09 3.44
CA ILE A 446 30.47 26.88 3.29
C ILE A 446 31.13 26.80 1.91
N LYS A 447 30.54 27.41 0.87
CA LYS A 447 31.07 27.43 -0.51
C LYS A 447 32.59 27.67 -0.63
N PRO A 448 33.20 28.66 0.06
CA PRO A 448 34.65 28.92 -0.07
C PRO A 448 35.55 27.79 0.45
N HIS A 449 35.00 26.86 1.24
CA HIS A 449 35.73 25.70 1.77
C HIS A 449 35.78 24.52 0.79
N PHE A 450 35.04 24.59 -0.33
CA PHE A 450 34.93 23.50 -1.29
C PHE A 450 35.39 23.95 -2.69
N GLU A 451 36.54 23.45 -3.13
CA GLU A 451 37.13 23.84 -4.42
C GLU A 451 36.22 23.45 -5.60
N GLY A 452 35.48 22.34 -5.48
CA GLY A 452 34.51 21.89 -6.47
C GLY A 452 33.38 22.89 -6.74
N ASN A 453 33.08 23.78 -5.79
CA ASN A 453 32.05 24.82 -5.94
C ASN A 453 32.59 26.20 -6.31
N LYS A 454 33.88 26.35 -6.62
CA LYS A 454 34.48 27.66 -6.93
C LYS A 454 33.68 28.47 -7.97
N ASP A 455 33.26 27.80 -9.04
CA ASP A 455 32.50 28.39 -10.16
C ASP A 455 31.07 27.82 -10.28
N LYS A 456 30.57 27.17 -9.22
CA LYS A 456 29.24 26.54 -9.20
C LYS A 456 28.45 26.97 -7.96
N PRO A 457 27.11 27.05 -8.04
CA PRO A 457 26.31 27.21 -6.84
C PRO A 457 26.45 25.98 -5.91
N VAL A 458 26.15 26.16 -4.63
CA VAL A 458 25.96 25.04 -3.70
C VAL A 458 24.55 24.49 -3.88
N LYS A 459 24.42 23.19 -4.12
CA LYS A 459 23.11 22.55 -4.27
C LYS A 459 22.45 22.38 -2.90
N LEU A 460 21.16 22.70 -2.80
CA LEU A 460 20.34 22.56 -1.60
C LEU A 460 19.23 21.55 -1.90
N VAL A 461 19.24 20.41 -1.22
CA VAL A 461 18.17 19.41 -1.34
C VAL A 461 17.06 19.75 -0.35
N ILE A 462 15.85 19.93 -0.87
CA ILE A 462 14.67 20.34 -0.11
C ILE A 462 13.52 19.35 -0.30
N HIS A 463 12.89 18.96 0.81
CA HIS A 463 11.56 18.37 0.81
C HIS A 463 10.51 19.48 0.82
N GLY A 464 9.69 19.54 -0.23
CA GLY A 464 8.76 20.66 -0.44
C GLY A 464 7.59 20.71 0.56
N GLY A 465 7.20 19.58 1.14
CA GLY A 465 6.06 19.48 2.05
C GLY A 465 4.84 18.81 1.42
N GLY A 466 3.65 19.21 1.88
CA GLY A 466 2.39 18.59 1.44
C GLY A 466 2.07 17.29 2.18
N TRP A 467 2.38 17.23 3.47
CA TRP A 467 2.18 16.04 4.29
C TRP A 467 0.73 15.95 4.79
N SER A 468 0.17 14.74 4.85
CA SER A 468 -1.10 14.49 5.52
C SER A 468 -1.10 13.20 6.34
N GLN A 469 -1.85 13.17 7.45
CA GLN A 469 -2.08 11.95 8.25
C GLN A 469 -3.28 11.13 7.72
N VAL A 470 -3.83 11.49 6.56
CA VAL A 470 -5.00 10.84 5.93
C VAL A 470 -4.68 10.47 4.48
N MET A 471 -5.56 9.63 3.88
CA MET A 471 -5.55 9.20 2.47
C MET A 471 -5.20 10.31 1.47
N PRO A 472 -4.68 9.96 0.28
CA PRO A 472 -4.29 10.92 -0.77
C PRO A 472 -5.35 11.99 -1.01
N LEU A 473 -4.89 13.24 -1.09
CA LEU A 473 -5.75 14.35 -1.49
C LEU A 473 -6.16 14.22 -2.97
N ASP A 474 -7.38 14.68 -3.28
CA ASP A 474 -7.82 14.83 -4.66
C ASP A 474 -6.91 15.79 -5.44
N PHE A 475 -6.98 15.72 -6.78
CA PHE A 475 -6.07 16.48 -7.65
C PHE A 475 -6.14 18.00 -7.42
N ASP A 476 -7.35 18.56 -7.24
CA ASP A 476 -7.54 20.00 -7.05
C ASP A 476 -6.88 20.50 -5.75
N LYS A 477 -6.96 19.71 -4.67
CA LYS A 477 -6.26 20.01 -3.42
C LYS A 477 -4.75 19.89 -3.56
N ARG A 478 -4.25 18.87 -4.26
CA ARG A 478 -2.81 18.74 -4.56
C ARG A 478 -2.29 19.92 -5.37
N TRP A 479 -3.05 20.37 -6.37
CA TRP A 479 -2.71 21.56 -7.16
C TRP A 479 -2.58 22.82 -6.30
N THR A 480 -3.45 22.99 -5.31
CA THR A 480 -3.35 24.13 -4.37
C THR A 480 -2.08 24.09 -3.52
N LEU A 481 -1.63 22.90 -3.12
CA LEU A 481 -0.37 22.74 -2.38
C LEU A 481 0.84 23.07 -3.26
N TYR A 482 0.81 22.66 -4.52
CA TYR A 482 1.84 22.99 -5.52
C TYR A 482 2.05 24.51 -5.66
N GLU A 483 0.99 25.29 -5.84
CA GLU A 483 1.10 26.75 -5.99
C GLU A 483 1.75 27.42 -4.77
N ARG A 484 1.49 26.89 -3.58
CA ARG A 484 2.07 27.40 -2.32
C ARG A 484 3.54 27.05 -2.19
N LEU A 485 3.95 25.87 -2.64
CA LEU A 485 5.35 25.49 -2.66
C LEU A 485 6.16 26.45 -3.53
N VAL A 486 5.65 26.77 -4.72
CA VAL A 486 6.30 27.72 -5.64
C VAL A 486 6.47 29.09 -4.98
N ASP A 487 5.43 29.61 -4.30
CA ASP A 487 5.53 30.86 -3.53
C ASP A 487 6.58 30.78 -2.42
N SER A 488 6.60 29.68 -1.66
CA SER A 488 7.55 29.51 -0.56
C SER A 488 9.00 29.43 -1.04
N LEU A 489 9.27 28.71 -2.13
CA LEU A 489 10.62 28.63 -2.72
C LEU A 489 11.08 29.97 -3.30
N GLY A 490 10.16 30.72 -3.91
CA GLY A 490 10.43 32.06 -4.45
C GLY A 490 10.80 33.12 -3.40
N GLN A 491 10.61 32.83 -2.11
CA GLN A 491 10.97 33.72 -1.00
C GLN A 491 12.36 33.48 -0.43
N ILE A 492 13.06 32.44 -0.90
CA ILE A 492 14.45 32.16 -0.49
C ILE A 492 15.39 33.01 -1.36
N ASP A 493 16.40 33.63 -0.74
CA ASP A 493 17.53 34.19 -1.49
C ASP A 493 18.40 33.06 -2.05
N GLN A 494 18.33 32.88 -3.36
CA GLN A 494 19.02 31.81 -4.08
C GLN A 494 20.36 32.26 -4.69
N THR A 495 20.89 33.40 -4.28
CA THR A 495 22.20 33.85 -4.73
C THR A 495 23.27 32.82 -4.32
N ASP A 496 24.09 32.37 -5.28
CA ASP A 496 25.17 31.39 -5.10
C ASP A 496 24.74 29.98 -4.62
N VAL A 497 23.44 29.69 -4.64
CA VAL A 497 22.89 28.37 -4.31
C VAL A 497 21.92 27.89 -5.39
N GLU A 498 21.72 26.59 -5.51
CA GLU A 498 20.80 25.95 -6.45
C GLU A 498 19.83 25.09 -5.66
N VAL A 499 18.56 25.48 -5.62
CA VAL A 499 17.53 24.69 -4.93
C VAL A 499 17.09 23.54 -5.81
N LEU A 500 17.14 22.33 -5.25
CA LEU A 500 16.65 21.10 -5.86
C LEU A 500 15.57 20.49 -4.98
N VAL A 501 14.42 20.19 -5.57
CA VAL A 501 13.34 19.50 -4.85
C VAL A 501 13.44 18.01 -5.12
N GLU A 502 13.45 17.22 -4.05
CA GLU A 502 13.55 15.76 -4.13
C GLU A 502 12.19 15.12 -4.41
N ASN A 503 12.16 14.03 -5.19
CA ASN A 503 10.97 13.18 -5.26
C ASN A 503 10.74 12.43 -3.94
N MET A 504 9.51 12.41 -3.47
CA MET A 504 9.16 11.86 -2.15
C MET A 504 8.61 10.43 -2.25
N PRO A 505 8.78 9.60 -1.20
CA PRO A 505 8.11 8.31 -1.09
C PRO A 505 6.62 8.50 -0.73
N PRO A 506 5.75 7.51 -0.94
CA PRO A 506 4.32 7.63 -0.63
C PRO A 506 3.99 7.68 0.86
N LEU A 507 4.72 6.92 1.67
CA LEU A 507 4.44 6.69 3.08
C LEU A 507 5.66 7.03 3.96
N PRO A 508 6.14 8.29 3.99
CA PRO A 508 7.29 8.65 4.80
C PRO A 508 6.98 8.52 6.30
N TRP A 509 8.03 8.24 7.09
CA TRP A 509 7.92 8.06 8.54
C TRP A 509 8.50 9.26 9.29
N PHE A 510 7.64 10.06 9.91
CA PHE A 510 8.03 11.26 10.67
C PHE A 510 7.49 11.21 12.10
N PHE A 511 8.29 11.67 13.07
CA PHE A 511 7.91 11.76 14.50
C PHE A 511 7.29 10.50 15.13
N SER A 512 7.67 9.31 14.66
CA SER A 512 7.12 8.01 15.11
C SER A 512 5.74 7.65 14.55
N GLU A 513 5.30 8.32 13.49
CA GLU A 513 4.04 8.05 12.78
C GLU A 513 4.30 7.96 11.27
N GLU A 514 3.41 7.25 10.58
CA GLU A 514 3.37 7.22 9.11
C GLU A 514 2.57 8.41 8.59
N TRP A 515 3.12 9.09 7.59
CA TRP A 515 2.50 10.21 6.90
C TRP A 515 2.30 9.86 5.43
N PHE A 516 1.51 10.68 4.73
CA PHE A 516 1.31 10.56 3.28
C PHE A 516 1.88 11.80 2.57
N SER A 517 2.69 11.57 1.54
CA SER A 517 3.20 12.64 0.67
C SER A 517 2.16 12.98 -0.38
N ASN A 518 1.78 14.26 -0.54
CA ASN A 518 0.80 14.66 -1.56
C ASN A 518 1.43 15.30 -2.81
N LEU A 519 2.72 15.63 -2.77
CA LEU A 519 3.44 16.26 -3.86
C LEU A 519 4.77 15.53 -4.13
N PHE A 520 5.34 15.80 -5.30
CA PHE A 520 6.65 15.29 -5.71
C PHE A 520 6.75 13.75 -5.72
N MET A 521 5.63 13.08 -5.99
CA MET A 521 5.60 11.65 -6.26
C MET A 521 5.23 11.33 -7.69
N ASP A 522 4.19 11.97 -8.23
CA ASP A 522 3.74 11.69 -9.59
C ASP A 522 4.58 12.46 -10.63
N ALA A 523 4.90 11.79 -11.74
CA ALA A 523 5.79 12.36 -12.74
C ALA A 523 5.18 13.60 -13.42
N ASP A 524 3.85 13.62 -13.60
CA ASP A 524 3.15 14.73 -14.27
C ASP A 524 3.30 16.04 -13.47
N LEU A 525 3.14 16.00 -12.14
CA LEU A 525 3.33 17.16 -11.29
C LEU A 525 4.80 17.61 -11.24
N ILE A 526 5.74 16.67 -11.20
CA ILE A 526 7.19 16.99 -11.15
C ILE A 526 7.66 17.63 -12.46
N GLU A 527 7.29 17.07 -13.61
CA GLU A 527 7.61 17.63 -14.93
C GLU A 527 7.05 19.05 -15.04
N ARG A 528 5.77 19.23 -14.67
CA ARG A 528 5.13 20.54 -14.70
C ARG A 528 5.79 21.54 -13.74
N PHE A 529 6.19 21.11 -12.55
CA PHE A 529 6.96 21.95 -11.63
C PHE A 529 8.22 22.49 -12.28
N VAL A 530 8.99 21.62 -12.91
CA VAL A 530 10.25 21.96 -13.56
C VAL A 530 10.02 22.89 -14.76
N GLU A 531 8.98 22.64 -15.56
CA GLU A 531 8.60 23.48 -16.69
C GLU A 531 8.18 24.90 -16.27
N ASP A 532 7.36 25.01 -15.22
CA ASP A 532 6.81 26.29 -14.76
C ASP A 532 7.86 27.15 -14.04
N THR A 533 8.80 26.52 -13.33
CA THR A 533 9.71 27.22 -12.39
C THR A 533 11.17 27.24 -12.83
N GLY A 534 11.60 26.27 -13.64
CA GLY A 534 12.99 26.05 -14.00
C GLY A 534 13.86 25.40 -12.92
N TYR A 535 13.31 25.04 -11.75
CA TYR A 535 14.06 24.30 -10.72
C TYR A 535 14.48 22.92 -11.24
N GLY A 536 15.64 22.44 -10.78
CA GLY A 536 16.05 21.05 -10.96
C GLY A 536 15.47 20.15 -9.86
N THR A 537 15.58 18.84 -10.06
CA THR A 537 15.18 17.85 -9.06
C THR A 537 16.35 16.99 -8.58
N VAL A 538 16.21 16.46 -7.36
CA VAL A 538 16.95 15.28 -6.92
C VAL A 538 16.10 14.06 -7.23
N PHE A 539 16.73 13.04 -7.81
CA PHE A 539 16.07 11.74 -8.00
C PHE A 539 16.64 10.75 -6.99
N ASP A 540 15.85 10.46 -5.96
CA ASP A 540 16.08 9.35 -5.06
C ASP A 540 15.45 8.08 -5.64
N THR A 541 16.30 7.09 -5.88
CA THR A 541 15.91 5.82 -6.50
C THR A 541 14.97 5.00 -5.62
N SER A 542 15.18 5.03 -4.31
CA SER A 542 14.35 4.32 -3.35
C SER A 542 12.96 4.94 -3.27
N HIS A 543 12.85 6.26 -3.10
CA HIS A 543 11.57 6.99 -3.12
C HIS A 543 10.77 6.70 -4.39
N ALA A 544 11.43 6.78 -5.55
CA ALA A 544 10.82 6.47 -6.84
C ALA A 544 10.28 5.04 -6.89
N ALA A 545 11.06 4.06 -6.43
CA ALA A 545 10.64 2.66 -6.40
C ALA A 545 9.45 2.42 -5.46
N LEU A 546 9.47 3.01 -4.26
CA LEU A 546 8.36 2.89 -3.30
C LEU A 546 7.07 3.49 -3.86
N TYR A 547 7.15 4.65 -4.52
CA TYR A 547 5.99 5.26 -5.17
C TYR A 547 5.47 4.43 -6.35
N CYS A 548 6.36 3.95 -7.23
CA CYS A 548 5.96 3.11 -8.36
C CYS A 548 5.25 1.84 -7.90
N ASN A 549 5.75 1.20 -6.83
CA ASN A 549 5.10 0.04 -6.23
C ASN A 549 3.72 0.39 -5.65
N TYR A 550 3.58 1.54 -4.99
CA TYR A 550 2.30 2.03 -4.46
C TYR A 550 1.27 2.32 -5.57
N ALA A 551 1.72 2.95 -6.65
CA ALA A 551 0.85 3.37 -7.76
C ALA A 551 0.64 2.28 -8.83
N GLY A 552 1.39 1.18 -8.78
CA GLY A 552 1.36 0.13 -9.80
C GLY A 552 1.93 0.57 -11.15
N ILE A 553 2.96 1.44 -11.13
CA ILE A 553 3.62 2.01 -12.32
C ILE A 553 4.96 1.31 -12.55
N ASP A 554 5.38 1.19 -13.81
CA ASP A 554 6.71 0.66 -14.15
C ASP A 554 7.82 1.63 -13.72
N GLN A 555 8.77 1.10 -12.94
CA GLN A 555 9.87 1.91 -12.37
C GLN A 555 10.81 2.47 -13.45
N THR A 556 11.03 1.72 -14.55
CA THR A 556 11.92 2.16 -15.63
C THR A 556 11.28 3.29 -16.41
N GLU A 557 10.00 3.15 -16.77
CA GLU A 557 9.24 4.20 -17.45
C GLU A 557 9.20 5.49 -16.62
N TYR A 558 8.93 5.38 -15.32
CA TYR A 558 8.92 6.52 -14.40
C TYR A 558 10.29 7.22 -14.33
N MET A 559 11.38 6.46 -14.20
CA MET A 559 12.75 6.99 -14.19
C MET A 559 13.09 7.67 -15.52
N GLU A 560 12.80 7.05 -16.66
CA GLU A 560 13.09 7.61 -17.99
C GLU A 560 12.35 8.94 -18.24
N ARG A 561 11.13 9.08 -17.69
CA ARG A 561 10.37 10.33 -17.73
C ARG A 561 11.02 11.45 -16.92
N LEU A 562 11.45 11.15 -15.70
CA LEU A 562 11.98 12.18 -14.79
C LEU A 562 13.45 12.50 -14.99
N ILE A 563 14.26 11.58 -15.49
CA ILE A 563 15.70 11.79 -15.64
C ILE A 563 16.10 13.10 -16.37
N PRO A 564 15.33 13.67 -17.33
CA PRO A 564 15.60 14.99 -17.92
C PRO A 564 15.61 16.16 -16.93
N THR A 565 14.85 16.08 -15.84
CA THR A 565 14.73 17.14 -14.83
C THR A 565 15.80 17.07 -13.73
N VAL A 566 16.49 15.93 -13.65
CA VAL A 566 17.40 15.58 -12.56
C VAL A 566 18.74 16.31 -12.66
N ARG A 567 19.19 16.86 -11.54
CA ARG A 567 20.51 17.51 -11.39
C ARG A 567 21.43 16.79 -10.41
N TYR A 568 20.89 15.87 -9.62
CA TYR A 568 21.61 15.15 -8.58
C TYR A 568 20.89 13.83 -8.25
N LEU A 569 21.63 12.77 -7.93
CA LEU A 569 21.07 11.44 -7.66
C LEU A 569 21.34 11.03 -6.22
N HIS A 570 20.30 10.60 -5.52
CA HIS A 570 20.41 9.77 -4.33
C HIS A 570 20.15 8.32 -4.74
N VAL A 571 21.09 7.44 -4.39
CA VAL A 571 21.05 6.05 -4.82
C VAL A 571 21.11 5.12 -3.63
N SER A 572 19.99 4.43 -3.44
CA SER A 572 19.79 3.35 -2.49
C SER A 572 18.75 2.38 -3.06
N ASP A 573 18.73 1.15 -2.55
CA ASP A 573 17.74 0.17 -2.99
C ASP A 573 16.42 0.33 -2.21
N GLY A 574 15.34 -0.16 -2.80
CA GLY A 574 13.98 -0.02 -2.29
C GLY A 574 13.18 -1.30 -2.38
N LEU A 575 12.36 -1.58 -1.36
CA LEU A 575 11.47 -2.74 -1.34
C LEU A 575 10.06 -2.36 -0.87
N GLY A 576 9.04 -2.77 -1.62
CA GLY A 576 7.64 -2.54 -1.25
C GLY A 576 7.28 -1.06 -1.28
N VAL A 577 6.57 -0.58 -0.26
CA VAL A 577 6.11 0.82 -0.14
C VAL A 577 6.75 1.57 1.03
N ASP A 578 7.49 0.87 1.90
CA ASP A 578 8.08 1.39 3.14
C ASP A 578 9.55 0.97 3.38
N GLY A 579 10.12 0.14 2.50
CA GLY A 579 11.50 -0.37 2.60
C GLY A 579 12.51 0.56 1.95
N GLU A 580 12.72 1.75 2.53
CA GLU A 580 13.61 2.78 1.99
C GLU A 580 15.09 2.63 2.40
N GLY A 581 16.01 3.07 1.54
CA GLY A 581 17.41 3.26 1.92
C GLY A 581 18.19 1.95 2.08
N LEU A 582 17.75 0.87 1.44
CA LEU A 582 18.37 -0.44 1.54
C LEU A 582 19.71 -0.48 0.81
N GLN A 583 20.54 -1.47 1.14
CA GLN A 583 21.79 -1.68 0.42
C GLN A 583 21.51 -2.17 -1.00
N ILE A 584 22.36 -1.78 -1.95
CA ILE A 584 22.26 -2.13 -3.37
C ILE A 584 22.20 -3.66 -3.55
N GLY A 585 21.13 -4.16 -4.17
CA GLY A 585 20.88 -5.58 -4.39
C GLY A 585 20.08 -6.27 -3.27
N GLU A 586 19.63 -5.54 -2.25
CA GLU A 586 18.74 -6.08 -1.20
C GLU A 586 17.26 -5.76 -1.44
N GLY A 587 16.96 -4.88 -2.40
CA GLY A 587 15.60 -4.50 -2.79
C GLY A 587 15.21 -5.05 -4.16
N THR A 588 14.48 -4.23 -4.92
CA THR A 588 13.85 -4.63 -6.19
C THR A 588 14.24 -3.77 -7.38
N ILE A 589 15.10 -2.77 -7.19
CA ILE A 589 15.42 -1.79 -8.23
C ILE A 589 16.37 -2.40 -9.27
N ASP A 590 16.04 -2.26 -10.56
CA ASP A 590 17.00 -2.50 -11.64
C ASP A 590 17.83 -1.23 -11.89
N PHE A 591 19.08 -1.26 -11.43
CA PHE A 591 19.98 -0.11 -11.57
C PHE A 591 20.62 0.02 -12.96
N LYS A 592 20.50 -0.95 -13.86
CA LYS A 592 21.20 -0.89 -15.16
C LYS A 592 20.81 0.32 -16.01
N PRO A 593 19.52 0.67 -16.18
CA PRO A 593 19.13 1.85 -16.95
C PRO A 593 19.70 3.15 -16.36
N LEU A 594 19.74 3.27 -15.04
CA LEU A 594 20.23 4.46 -14.35
C LEU A 594 21.71 4.75 -14.66
N GLY A 595 22.56 3.73 -14.70
CA GLY A 595 23.99 3.89 -14.96
C GLY A 595 24.29 4.54 -16.32
N LYS A 596 23.51 4.18 -17.35
CA LYS A 596 23.61 4.81 -18.67
C LYS A 596 23.33 6.32 -18.57
N HIS A 597 22.24 6.69 -17.92
CA HIS A 597 21.84 8.10 -17.80
C HIS A 597 22.76 8.91 -16.90
N ALA A 598 23.21 8.34 -15.79
CA ALA A 598 24.17 8.98 -14.89
C ALA A 598 25.45 9.37 -15.64
N LYS A 599 25.93 8.49 -16.54
CA LYS A 599 27.09 8.75 -17.39
C LYS A 599 26.82 9.76 -18.50
N GLU A 600 25.71 9.62 -19.23
CA GLU A 600 25.35 10.50 -20.35
C GLU A 600 25.13 11.96 -19.91
N LYS A 601 24.57 12.16 -18.71
CA LYS A 601 24.31 13.48 -18.13
C LYS A 601 25.39 13.98 -17.17
N ASP A 602 26.45 13.19 -16.96
CA ASP A 602 27.56 13.54 -16.08
C ASP A 602 27.10 13.89 -14.64
N LEU A 603 26.10 13.14 -14.16
CA LEU A 603 25.45 13.33 -12.85
C LEU A 603 26.33 12.82 -11.71
N ILE A 604 26.20 13.47 -10.55
CA ILE A 604 26.76 12.98 -9.30
C ILE A 604 25.83 11.90 -8.73
N VAL A 605 26.41 10.78 -8.34
CA VAL A 605 25.75 9.61 -7.76
C VAL A 605 26.09 9.55 -6.27
N ALA A 606 25.22 10.10 -5.42
CA ALA A 606 25.38 10.05 -3.97
C ALA A 606 24.73 8.78 -3.41
N THR A 607 25.48 7.95 -2.69
CA THR A 607 24.92 6.74 -2.09
C THR A 607 24.24 7.05 -0.75
N GLU A 608 22.93 6.82 -0.66
CA GLU A 608 22.10 7.10 0.53
C GLU A 608 21.66 5.82 1.25
N ILE A 609 22.64 5.09 1.77
CA ILE A 609 22.34 3.85 2.48
C ILE A 609 21.94 4.16 3.93
N TRP A 610 20.83 3.59 4.39
CA TRP A 610 20.41 3.69 5.78
C TRP A 610 21.52 3.20 6.72
N GLN A 611 21.95 4.08 7.63
CA GLN A 611 23.10 3.84 8.51
C GLN A 611 24.42 3.55 7.77
N GLY A 612 24.56 3.97 6.50
CA GLY A 612 25.76 3.75 5.70
C GLY A 612 27.02 4.40 6.27
N HIS A 613 26.87 5.46 7.07
CA HIS A 613 27.95 6.14 7.78
C HIS A 613 28.63 5.28 8.86
N LYS A 614 27.97 4.21 9.32
CA LYS A 614 28.54 3.33 10.35
C LYS A 614 29.84 2.71 9.88
N TYR A 615 30.70 2.42 10.86
CA TYR A 615 32.00 1.78 10.65
C TYR A 615 32.94 2.54 9.69
N GLY A 616 32.76 3.85 9.54
CA GLY A 616 33.59 4.69 8.66
C GLY A 616 33.07 4.75 7.22
N GLY A 617 31.74 4.67 7.02
CA GLY A 617 31.13 4.79 5.70
C GLY A 617 31.00 3.48 4.92
N GLU A 618 31.16 2.32 5.56
CA GLU A 618 31.23 1.02 4.88
C GLU A 618 30.03 0.76 3.96
N GLY A 619 28.82 1.15 4.41
CA GLY A 619 27.61 0.96 3.61
C GLY A 619 27.64 1.76 2.31
N PHE A 620 28.16 2.99 2.34
CA PHE A 620 28.28 3.85 1.17
C PHE A 620 29.26 3.29 0.15
N TYR A 621 30.46 2.90 0.60
CA TYR A 621 31.48 2.36 -0.28
C TYR A 621 31.10 0.98 -0.85
N THR A 622 30.41 0.14 -0.07
CA THR A 622 29.84 -1.11 -0.58
C THR A 622 28.81 -0.84 -1.69
N ALA A 623 27.96 0.18 -1.53
CA ALA A 623 27.00 0.56 -2.56
C ALA A 623 27.72 1.01 -3.84
N ILE A 624 28.76 1.85 -3.72
CA ILE A 624 29.58 2.30 -4.86
C ILE A 624 30.17 1.09 -5.62
N GLU A 625 30.74 0.11 -4.91
CA GLU A 625 31.32 -1.09 -5.55
C GLU A 625 30.27 -1.89 -6.31
N ARG A 626 29.11 -2.13 -5.69
CA ARG A 626 28.03 -2.91 -6.30
C ARG A 626 27.46 -2.20 -7.52
N LEU A 627 27.21 -0.90 -7.44
CA LEU A 627 26.74 -0.10 -8.57
C LEU A 627 27.76 -0.11 -9.71
N ALA A 628 29.04 0.10 -9.40
CA ALA A 628 30.10 0.04 -10.39
C ALA A 628 30.20 -1.34 -11.06
N GLU A 629 29.92 -2.44 -10.35
CA GLU A 629 29.84 -3.78 -10.94
C GLU A 629 28.62 -3.94 -11.84
N ILE A 630 27.45 -3.43 -11.44
CA ILE A 630 26.22 -3.48 -12.23
C ILE A 630 26.33 -2.65 -13.52
N TRP A 631 27.09 -1.54 -13.49
CA TRP A 631 27.25 -0.60 -14.60
C TRP A 631 28.47 -0.85 -15.49
N LYS A 632 29.25 -1.90 -15.24
CA LYS A 632 30.26 -2.41 -16.17
C LYS A 632 29.59 -3.02 -17.40
#